data_AF-A0A1X6P2M0-F1
#
_entry.id   AF-A0A1X6P2M0-F1
#
_cell.length_a   1.000
_cell.length_b   1.000
_cell.length_c   1.000
_cell.angle_alpha   90.00
_cell.angle_beta   90.00
_cell.angle_gamma   90.00
#
_symmetry.space_group_name_H-M   'P 1'
#
loop_
_entity.id
_entity.type
_entity.pdbx_description
1 polymer ?
#
loop_
_entity_poly.entity_id
_entity_poly.type
_entity_poly.pdbx_seq_one_letter_code
_entity_poly.pdbx_strand_id
1 'polypeptide(L)'
;MSVAEAEEVAASARSFVFHFLTPILGQFFNTKVHKLLAHVLAAIRLHGAIKNGDKGGNESLHGHEKRRYVRTNRDEDTIRGQLLRIGQGSLEIRSRFEREAADYDAWRRPGRRAPAVTVAELATRPGLCAVGTALGLPLVTTILRLSNSYTFSPRFPCCSGGHPPQHLRATPMYRGLPWFDCLAYALSGDAQGVMRYGEARAIVSKAGDNDVDVVVVASMDVCESMPGCPLVEGGCKRLCWSMEVGDEWPALLAVPLSSVLHIEHMVPDQDQITRDHGISATPMTVPNTPAYRRAQRFFLNAFYPWP
;
A
#
# COMPACT_ATOMS: atom_id res chain seq x y z
N MET A 1 -7.54 26.77 -27.39
CA MET A 1 -7.36 28.23 -27.21
C MET A 1 -5.97 28.55 -27.73
N SER A 2 -5.87 29.48 -28.66
CA SER A 2 -4.58 29.96 -29.17
C SER A 2 -3.95 30.96 -28.19
N VAL A 3 -2.66 31.24 -28.36
CA VAL A 3 -1.93 32.17 -27.49
C VAL A 3 -2.42 33.62 -27.66
N ALA A 4 -2.77 34.02 -28.89
CA ALA A 4 -3.30 35.35 -29.17
C ALA A 4 -4.64 35.60 -28.46
N GLU A 5 -5.56 34.62 -28.52
CA GLU A 5 -6.84 34.68 -27.79
C GLU A 5 -6.63 34.75 -26.26
N ALA A 6 -5.63 34.05 -25.73
CA ALA A 6 -5.31 34.09 -24.30
C ALA A 6 -4.80 35.48 -23.85
N GLU A 7 -4.08 36.18 -24.72
CA GLU A 7 -3.57 37.52 -24.46
C GLU A 7 -4.70 38.57 -24.48
N GLU A 8 -5.64 38.45 -25.42
CA GLU A 8 -6.85 39.29 -25.46
C GLU A 8 -7.73 39.11 -24.20
N VAL A 9 -7.88 37.87 -23.73
CA VAL A 9 -8.61 37.57 -22.49
C VAL A 9 -7.92 38.18 -21.27
N ALA A 10 -6.59 38.12 -21.20
CA ALA A 10 -5.84 38.74 -20.10
C ALA A 10 -5.93 40.28 -20.13
N ALA A 11 -5.91 40.90 -21.32
CA ALA A 11 -6.10 42.33 -21.49
C ALA A 11 -7.51 42.77 -21.05
N SER A 12 -8.53 42.00 -21.44
CA SER A 12 -9.93 42.23 -21.04
C SER A 12 -10.13 42.12 -19.52
N ALA A 13 -9.49 41.13 -18.88
CA ALA A 13 -9.52 40.96 -17.43
C ALA A 13 -8.91 42.16 -16.69
N ARG A 14 -7.82 42.73 -17.21
CA ARG A 14 -7.21 43.95 -16.67
C ARG A 14 -8.10 45.18 -16.86
N SER A 15 -8.66 45.35 -18.05
CA SER A 15 -9.59 46.44 -18.36
C SER A 15 -10.80 46.42 -17.43
N PHE A 16 -11.40 45.26 -17.21
CA PHE A 16 -12.51 45.08 -16.27
C PHE A 16 -12.16 45.54 -14.84
N VAL A 17 -10.99 45.17 -14.34
CA VAL A 17 -10.58 45.53 -12.97
C VAL A 17 -10.35 47.03 -12.82
N PHE A 18 -9.67 47.67 -13.78
CA PHE A 18 -9.28 49.08 -13.67
C PHE A 18 -10.40 50.06 -14.07
N HIS A 19 -11.24 49.70 -15.04
CA HIS A 19 -12.26 50.62 -15.58
C HIS A 19 -13.66 50.39 -15.03
N PHE A 20 -13.94 49.25 -14.40
CA PHE A 20 -15.25 48.96 -13.83
C PHE A 20 -15.17 48.69 -12.33
N LEU A 21 -14.35 47.74 -11.89
CA LEU A 21 -14.30 47.34 -10.48
C LEU A 21 -13.73 48.43 -9.57
N THR A 22 -12.56 48.99 -9.90
CA THR A 22 -11.85 49.95 -9.05
C THR A 22 -12.57 51.31 -8.96
N PRO A 23 -13.16 51.87 -10.03
CA PRO A 23 -13.91 53.12 -9.95
C PRO A 23 -15.20 52.99 -9.13
N ILE A 24 -15.87 51.83 -9.19
CA ILE A 24 -17.14 51.61 -8.49
C ILE A 24 -16.91 51.27 -7.00
N LEU A 25 -15.93 50.43 -6.69
CA LEU A 25 -15.73 49.88 -5.35
C LEU A 25 -14.49 50.45 -4.63
N GLY A 26 -13.74 51.33 -5.28
CA GLY A 26 -12.46 51.84 -4.78
C GLY A 26 -11.31 50.84 -4.92
N GLN A 27 -10.16 51.19 -4.35
CA GLN A 27 -8.98 50.32 -4.38
C GLN A 27 -9.22 49.05 -3.55
N PHE A 28 -9.12 47.88 -4.18
CA PHE A 28 -9.44 46.60 -3.56
C PHE A 28 -8.30 45.59 -3.73
N PHE A 29 -7.52 45.40 -2.68
CA PHE A 29 -6.34 44.52 -2.68
C PHE A 29 -6.71 43.13 -2.16
N ASN A 30 -7.29 42.30 -3.02
CA ASN A 30 -7.56 40.91 -2.69
C ASN A 30 -6.77 39.94 -3.59
N THR A 31 -6.57 38.74 -3.08
CA THR A 31 -5.79 37.69 -3.76
C THR A 31 -6.42 37.23 -5.07
N LYS A 32 -7.74 37.37 -5.25
CA LYS A 32 -8.46 37.01 -6.48
C LYS A 32 -8.26 38.04 -7.59
N VAL A 33 -8.29 39.33 -7.27
CA VAL A 33 -8.06 40.46 -8.17
C VAL A 33 -6.60 40.47 -8.61
N HIS A 34 -5.66 40.24 -7.67
CA HIS A 34 -4.25 40.05 -8.02
C HIS A 34 -4.07 38.90 -9.02
N LYS A 35 -4.70 37.74 -8.77
CA LYS A 35 -4.66 36.59 -9.70
C LYS A 35 -5.27 36.91 -11.06
N LEU A 36 -6.36 37.68 -11.09
CA LEU A 36 -7.00 38.12 -12.34
C LEU A 36 -6.12 39.09 -13.15
N LEU A 37 -5.39 39.99 -12.49
CA LEU A 37 -4.51 40.96 -13.14
C LEU A 37 -3.18 40.36 -13.63
N ALA A 38 -2.59 39.46 -12.83
CA ALA A 38 -1.22 39.02 -13.01
C ALA A 38 -1.08 37.61 -13.62
N HIS A 39 -1.99 36.68 -13.28
CA HIS A 39 -1.73 35.24 -13.46
C HIS A 39 -2.61 34.56 -14.51
N VAL A 40 -3.59 35.25 -15.09
CA VAL A 40 -4.52 34.69 -16.09
C VAL A 40 -3.78 34.12 -17.31
N LEU A 41 -2.90 34.90 -17.93
CA LEU A 41 -2.17 34.47 -19.12
C LEU A 41 -1.22 33.31 -18.81
N ALA A 42 -0.51 33.37 -17.69
CA ALA A 42 0.40 32.32 -17.25
C ALA A 42 -0.35 31.00 -16.98
N ALA A 43 -1.51 31.08 -16.32
CA ALA A 43 -2.34 29.91 -16.05
C ALA A 43 -2.88 29.28 -17.35
N ILE A 44 -3.29 30.08 -18.34
CA ILE A 44 -3.73 29.57 -19.64
C ILE A 44 -2.56 28.92 -20.39
N ARG A 45 -1.38 29.52 -20.40
CA ARG A 45 -0.19 28.95 -21.05
C ARG A 45 0.23 27.62 -20.42
N LEU A 46 0.17 27.51 -19.10
CA LEU A 46 0.58 26.30 -18.37
C LEU A 46 -0.45 25.16 -18.48
N HIS A 47 -1.73 25.48 -18.35
CA HIS A 47 -2.78 24.46 -18.28
C HIS A 47 -3.58 24.30 -19.58
N GLY A 48 -3.24 25.06 -20.62
CA GLY A 48 -3.95 25.15 -21.89
C GLY A 48 -5.28 25.92 -21.82
N ALA A 49 -5.98 25.88 -20.67
CA ALA A 49 -7.20 26.63 -20.40
C ALA A 49 -7.47 26.72 -18.88
N ILE A 50 -8.09 27.82 -18.42
CA ILE A 50 -8.42 28.04 -16.99
C ILE A 50 -9.38 26.97 -16.45
N LYS A 51 -10.32 26.51 -17.29
CA LYS A 51 -11.32 25.49 -16.92
C LYS A 51 -10.69 24.16 -16.46
N ASN A 52 -9.45 23.88 -16.83
CA ASN A 52 -8.79 22.64 -16.44
C ASN A 52 -8.42 22.63 -14.95
N GLY A 53 -8.32 23.80 -14.32
CA GLY A 53 -8.20 23.96 -12.86
C GLY A 53 -9.53 24.20 -12.15
N ASP A 54 -10.66 24.09 -12.87
CA ASP A 54 -11.99 24.32 -12.29
C ASP A 54 -12.36 23.16 -11.36
N LYS A 55 -12.76 23.52 -10.13
CA LYS A 55 -13.27 22.56 -9.13
C LYS A 55 -14.78 22.39 -9.21
N GLY A 56 -15.45 23.02 -10.18
CA GLY A 56 -16.90 22.91 -10.41
C GLY A 56 -17.38 21.47 -10.55
N GLY A 57 -16.57 20.59 -11.17
CA GLY A 57 -16.86 19.14 -11.23
C GLY A 57 -16.95 18.50 -9.84
N ASN A 58 -15.98 18.76 -8.95
CA ASN A 58 -16.00 18.28 -7.56
C ASN A 58 -17.17 18.88 -6.76
N GLU A 59 -17.50 20.15 -6.98
CA GLU A 59 -18.66 20.81 -6.35
C GLU A 59 -20.00 20.23 -6.86
N SER A 60 -20.07 19.84 -8.14
CA SER A 60 -21.26 19.17 -8.71
C SER A 60 -21.49 17.78 -8.10
N LEU A 61 -20.40 17.04 -7.83
CA LEU A 61 -20.41 15.76 -7.11
C LEU A 61 -20.88 15.93 -5.66
N HIS A 62 -20.44 17.00 -5.01
CA HIS A 62 -20.96 17.41 -3.71
C HIS A 62 -22.46 17.73 -3.75
N GLY A 63 -22.98 18.21 -4.89
CA GLY A 63 -24.42 18.30 -5.17
C GLY A 63 -25.16 16.95 -5.22
N HIS A 64 -24.50 15.85 -5.61
CA HIS A 64 -25.06 14.50 -5.53
C HIS A 64 -25.12 13.99 -4.08
N GLU A 65 -24.08 14.25 -3.29
CA GLU A 65 -24.06 13.97 -1.84
C GLU A 65 -25.15 14.77 -1.11
N LYS A 66 -25.28 16.06 -1.44
CA LYS A 66 -26.36 16.91 -0.95
C LYS A 66 -27.74 16.37 -1.37
N ARG A 67 -27.95 15.96 -2.63
CA ARG A 67 -29.23 15.35 -3.07
C ARG A 67 -29.56 14.04 -2.35
N ARG A 68 -28.56 13.23 -1.99
CA ARG A 68 -28.73 12.02 -1.17
C ARG A 68 -29.10 12.38 0.27
N TYR A 69 -28.44 13.39 0.82
CA TYR A 69 -28.80 14.01 2.09
C TYR A 69 -30.20 14.65 2.08
N VAL A 70 -30.65 15.24 0.96
CA VAL A 70 -31.98 15.85 0.76
C VAL A 70 -33.11 14.81 0.75
N ARG A 71 -32.83 13.59 0.33
CA ARG A 71 -33.84 12.50 0.28
C ARG A 71 -34.02 11.79 1.62
N THR A 72 -33.33 12.26 2.64
CA THR A 72 -33.65 11.95 4.02
C THR A 72 -34.67 12.97 4.52
N ASN A 73 -35.51 12.60 5.49
CA ASN A 73 -36.59 13.47 5.96
C ASN A 73 -36.09 14.74 6.69
N ARG A 74 -34.77 14.87 6.96
CA ARG A 74 -34.15 16.02 7.64
C ARG A 74 -34.62 16.34 9.06
N ASP A 75 -35.69 15.69 9.48
CA ASP A 75 -36.00 15.36 10.85
C ASP A 75 -34.96 14.36 11.39
N GLU A 76 -34.33 14.73 12.50
CA GLU A 76 -33.14 14.08 13.04
C GLU A 76 -33.40 12.60 13.41
N ASP A 77 -34.62 12.31 13.87
CA ASP A 77 -35.04 10.98 14.35
C ASP A 77 -35.37 9.98 13.22
N THR A 78 -35.85 10.44 12.06
CA THR A 78 -36.09 9.56 10.89
C THR A 78 -34.85 9.40 9.98
N ILE A 79 -33.99 10.42 9.91
CA ILE A 79 -32.61 10.31 9.38
C ILE A 79 -31.87 9.17 10.09
N ARG A 80 -32.01 9.11 11.42
CA ARG A 80 -31.34 8.12 12.25
C ARG A 80 -31.77 6.70 11.89
N GLY A 81 -33.05 6.42 11.59
CA GLY A 81 -33.55 5.07 11.23
C GLY A 81 -33.13 4.53 9.85
N GLN A 82 -32.91 5.38 8.84
CA GLN A 82 -32.45 4.98 7.50
C GLN A 82 -30.92 4.91 7.41
N LEU A 83 -30.22 5.84 8.06
CA LEU A 83 -28.80 5.69 8.35
C LEU A 83 -28.53 4.53 9.30
N LEU A 84 -29.46 4.15 10.19
CA LEU A 84 -29.40 2.91 10.99
C LEU A 84 -29.77 1.67 10.18
N ARG A 85 -30.35 1.74 8.97
CA ARG A 85 -30.66 0.55 8.14
C ARG A 85 -29.55 0.22 7.14
N ILE A 86 -28.95 1.25 6.54
CA ILE A 86 -27.68 1.14 5.79
C ILE A 86 -26.51 1.02 6.76
N GLY A 87 -26.62 1.70 7.90
CA GLY A 87 -25.84 1.47 9.10
C GLY A 87 -26.12 0.11 9.70
N GLN A 88 -27.31 -0.50 9.66
CA GLN A 88 -27.52 -1.91 10.07
C GLN A 88 -26.95 -2.86 9.05
N GLY A 89 -26.97 -2.60 7.74
CA GLY A 89 -26.18 -3.39 6.78
C GLY A 89 -24.67 -3.24 7.01
N SER A 90 -24.23 -2.04 7.36
CA SER A 90 -22.82 -1.74 7.69
C SER A 90 -22.43 -2.11 9.12
N LEU A 91 -23.36 -2.23 10.07
CA LEU A 91 -23.31 -2.68 11.48
C LEU A 91 -23.71 -4.14 11.59
N GLU A 92 -24.19 -4.78 10.54
CA GLU A 92 -24.37 -6.23 10.41
C GLU A 92 -23.15 -6.79 9.73
N ILE A 93 -22.57 -6.07 8.75
CA ILE A 93 -21.19 -6.26 8.30
C ILE A 93 -20.20 -5.88 9.40
N ARG A 94 -20.41 -4.78 10.15
CA ARG A 94 -19.55 -4.38 11.27
C ARG A 94 -19.89 -5.06 12.58
N SER A 95 -21.09 -5.59 12.85
CA SER A 95 -21.34 -6.55 13.95
C SER A 95 -20.97 -7.96 13.56
N ARG A 96 -20.86 -8.28 12.27
CA ARG A 96 -20.15 -9.48 11.80
C ARG A 96 -18.65 -9.28 11.99
N PHE A 97 -18.08 -8.12 11.61
CA PHE A 97 -16.69 -7.79 11.92
C PHE A 97 -16.43 -7.56 13.42
N GLU A 98 -17.40 -7.13 14.24
CA GLU A 98 -17.30 -6.95 15.69
C GLU A 98 -17.65 -8.24 16.43
N ARG A 99 -18.46 -9.16 15.89
CA ARG A 99 -18.57 -10.56 16.35
C ARG A 99 -17.33 -11.36 15.99
N GLU A 100 -16.76 -11.14 14.81
CA GLU A 100 -15.44 -11.66 14.40
C GLU A 100 -14.31 -10.98 15.18
N ALA A 101 -14.43 -9.70 15.56
CA ALA A 101 -13.48 -9.00 16.42
C ALA A 101 -13.67 -9.32 17.92
N ALA A 102 -14.87 -9.67 18.37
CA ALA A 102 -15.14 -10.19 19.72
C ALA A 102 -14.78 -11.68 19.82
N ASP A 103 -14.91 -12.45 18.73
CA ASP A 103 -14.24 -13.75 18.57
C ASP A 103 -12.72 -13.56 18.50
N TYR A 104 -12.22 -12.48 17.90
CA TYR A 104 -10.80 -12.10 17.90
C TYR A 104 -10.31 -11.63 19.28
N ASP A 105 -11.10 -10.93 20.09
CA ASP A 105 -10.77 -10.51 21.46
C ASP A 105 -11.04 -11.65 22.47
N ALA A 106 -11.99 -12.54 22.19
CA ALA A 106 -12.12 -13.85 22.85
C ALA A 106 -10.97 -14.79 22.44
N TRP A 107 -10.42 -14.64 21.23
CA TRP A 107 -9.17 -15.24 20.76
C TRP A 107 -7.94 -14.55 21.38
N ARG A 108 -8.01 -13.24 21.63
CA ARG A 108 -7.04 -12.41 22.35
C ARG A 108 -7.18 -12.53 23.87
N ARG A 109 -8.05 -13.42 24.37
CA ARG A 109 -7.92 -13.92 25.73
C ARG A 109 -6.49 -14.38 25.90
N PRO A 110 -5.79 -13.98 26.98
CA PRO A 110 -4.46 -14.47 27.27
C PRO A 110 -4.58 -15.99 27.45
N GLY A 111 -4.30 -16.74 26.38
CA GLY A 111 -4.58 -18.18 26.40
C GLY A 111 -4.70 -18.89 25.06
N ARG A 112 -5.04 -18.24 23.92
CA ARG A 112 -4.94 -18.97 22.64
C ARG A 112 -3.49 -19.13 22.26
N ARG A 113 -2.99 -20.34 22.49
CA ARG A 113 -1.73 -20.82 21.93
C ARG A 113 -1.71 -20.50 20.43
N ALA A 114 -0.63 -19.85 20.00
CA ALA A 114 -0.19 -19.81 18.61
C ALA A 114 -0.49 -21.18 17.96
N PRO A 115 -1.18 -21.22 16.80
CA PRO A 115 -1.53 -22.47 16.14
C PRO A 115 -0.30 -23.37 16.04
N ALA A 116 -0.44 -24.57 16.59
CA ALA A 116 0.56 -25.61 16.52
C ALA A 116 0.30 -26.38 15.24
N VAL A 117 1.26 -26.37 14.32
CA VAL A 117 1.19 -27.12 13.06
C VAL A 117 2.48 -27.90 12.88
N THR A 118 2.44 -29.02 12.18
CA THR A 118 3.68 -29.70 11.79
C THR A 118 4.38 -28.94 10.67
N VAL A 119 5.69 -29.16 10.50
CA VAL A 119 6.42 -28.61 9.34
C VAL A 119 5.79 -29.09 8.02
N ALA A 120 5.36 -30.36 7.95
CA ALA A 120 4.66 -30.91 6.79
C ALA A 120 3.34 -30.17 6.48
N GLU A 121 2.50 -29.90 7.49
CA GLU A 121 1.28 -29.10 7.31
C GLU A 121 1.58 -27.69 6.80
N LEU A 122 2.60 -27.03 7.37
CA LEU A 122 3.02 -25.71 6.89
C LEU A 122 3.50 -25.76 5.43
N ALA A 123 4.19 -26.83 5.04
CA ALA A 123 4.72 -27.02 3.69
C ALA A 123 3.63 -27.19 2.62
N THR A 124 2.41 -27.58 3.00
CA THR A 124 1.27 -27.67 2.07
C THR A 124 0.76 -26.30 1.61
N ARG A 125 1.15 -25.21 2.29
CA ARG A 125 0.71 -23.87 1.93
C ARG A 125 1.42 -23.41 0.64
N PRO A 126 0.73 -22.67 -0.25
CA PRO A 126 1.34 -22.13 -1.46
C PRO A 126 2.60 -21.32 -1.16
N GLY A 127 3.71 -21.67 -1.82
CA GLY A 127 5.01 -21.03 -1.64
C GLY A 127 5.76 -21.42 -0.36
N LEU A 128 5.34 -22.46 0.36
CA LEU A 128 6.01 -22.93 1.58
C LEU A 128 6.53 -24.38 1.49
N CYS A 129 6.52 -25.00 0.31
CA CYS A 129 6.95 -26.39 0.14
C CYS A 129 8.38 -26.68 0.63
N ALA A 130 9.28 -25.70 0.57
CA ALA A 130 10.66 -25.80 1.03
C ALA A 130 10.89 -25.36 2.50
N VAL A 131 9.83 -25.13 3.28
CA VAL A 131 9.96 -24.56 4.64
C VAL A 131 10.75 -25.43 5.61
N GLY A 132 10.70 -26.76 5.46
CA GLY A 132 11.52 -27.67 6.28
C GLY A 132 13.02 -27.45 6.05
N THR A 133 13.42 -27.33 4.78
CA THR A 133 14.80 -26.99 4.41
C THR A 133 15.20 -25.61 4.90
N ALA A 134 14.34 -24.60 4.73
CA ALA A 134 14.61 -23.23 5.17
C ALA A 134 14.80 -23.12 6.69
N LEU A 135 14.04 -23.89 7.48
CA LEU A 135 14.16 -23.95 8.93
C LEU A 135 15.28 -24.90 9.41
N GLY A 136 15.83 -25.74 8.53
CA GLY A 136 16.76 -26.81 8.93
C GLY A 136 16.11 -27.88 9.81
N LEU A 137 14.80 -28.11 9.65
CA LEU A 137 14.01 -29.01 10.49
C LEU A 137 13.40 -30.18 9.70
N PRO A 138 13.35 -31.39 10.28
CA PRO A 138 12.69 -32.53 9.66
C PRO A 138 11.17 -32.31 9.54
N LEU A 139 10.58 -32.73 8.41
CA LEU A 139 9.19 -32.44 8.04
C LEU A 139 8.13 -33.03 8.99
N VAL A 140 8.38 -34.23 9.52
CA VAL A 140 7.32 -35.07 10.12
C VAL A 140 7.25 -34.95 11.64
N THR A 141 8.37 -34.66 12.32
CA THR A 141 8.46 -34.78 13.78
C THR A 141 8.34 -33.45 14.53
N THR A 142 8.56 -32.32 13.85
CA THR A 142 8.66 -31.03 14.54
C THR A 142 7.34 -30.26 14.47
N ILE A 143 6.81 -29.90 15.65
CA ILE A 143 5.66 -29.03 15.79
C ILE A 143 6.14 -27.57 15.86
N LEU A 144 5.60 -26.72 15.00
CA LEU A 144 5.86 -25.29 14.95
C LEU A 144 4.72 -24.52 15.62
N ARG A 145 5.05 -23.48 16.40
CA ARG A 145 4.07 -22.47 16.83
C ARG A 145 4.15 -21.25 15.93
N LEU A 146 3.05 -20.97 15.25
CA LEU A 146 2.97 -19.85 14.33
C LEU A 146 2.33 -18.62 14.96
N SER A 147 2.95 -17.46 14.75
CA SER A 147 2.37 -16.17 15.09
C SER A 147 1.83 -15.52 13.82
N ASN A 148 0.67 -14.87 13.91
CA ASN A 148 0.11 -14.15 12.76
C ASN A 148 0.83 -12.82 12.50
N SER A 149 1.44 -12.27 13.54
CA SER A 149 2.15 -11.00 13.48
C SER A 149 3.21 -10.85 14.56
N TYR A 150 4.08 -9.86 14.38
CA TYR A 150 5.17 -9.51 15.26
C TYR A 150 5.36 -7.99 15.29
N THR A 151 5.44 -7.41 16.49
CA THR A 151 5.69 -5.97 16.67
C THR A 151 7.15 -5.75 17.01
N PHE A 152 7.80 -4.81 16.35
CA PHE A 152 9.21 -4.49 16.57
C PHE A 152 9.51 -3.01 16.35
N SER A 153 10.64 -2.55 16.89
CA SER A 153 11.16 -1.21 16.62
C SER A 153 11.95 -1.25 15.30
N PRO A 154 11.54 -0.47 14.28
CA PRO A 154 12.22 -0.50 13.00
C PRO A 154 13.60 0.17 13.08
N ARG A 155 14.51 -0.29 12.21
CA ARG A 155 15.86 0.22 12.03
C ARG A 155 15.97 0.77 10.61
N PHE A 156 16.11 2.08 10.51
CA PHE A 156 16.30 2.79 9.24
C PHE A 156 17.72 3.34 9.14
N PRO A 157 18.27 3.52 7.92
CA PRO A 157 19.58 4.15 7.75
C PRO A 157 19.64 5.62 8.20
N CYS A 158 18.52 6.33 8.25
CA CYS A 158 18.47 7.77 8.53
C CYS A 158 18.72 8.13 10.01
N CYS A 159 18.45 7.22 10.95
CA CYS A 159 18.62 7.49 12.38
C CYS A 159 18.72 6.20 13.21
N SER A 160 19.31 6.32 14.41
CA SER A 160 19.43 5.20 15.36
C SER A 160 18.18 4.95 16.21
N GLY A 161 17.06 5.62 15.92
CA GLY A 161 15.80 5.50 16.67
C GLY A 161 14.82 6.64 16.42
N GLY A 162 13.68 6.62 17.12
CA GLY A 162 12.64 7.66 17.02
C GLY A 162 11.47 7.33 16.09
N HIS A 163 11.52 6.19 15.41
CA HIS A 163 10.40 5.70 14.61
C HIS A 163 9.38 4.92 15.45
N PRO A 164 8.07 5.04 15.14
CA PRO A 164 7.04 4.26 15.80
C PRO A 164 7.25 2.75 15.56
N PRO A 165 6.87 1.88 16.52
CA PRO A 165 6.91 0.44 16.32
C PRO A 165 6.12 0.02 15.07
N GLN A 166 6.69 -0.89 14.30
CA GLN A 166 6.06 -1.49 13.14
C GLN A 166 5.46 -2.85 13.49
N HIS A 167 4.43 -3.25 12.75
CA HIS A 167 3.70 -4.50 12.99
C HIS A 167 3.75 -5.38 11.75
N LEU A 168 4.69 -6.33 11.73
CA LEU A 168 4.89 -7.30 10.67
C LEU A 168 3.79 -8.36 10.70
N ARG A 169 3.18 -8.67 9.56
CA ARG A 169 2.14 -9.70 9.42
C ARG A 169 2.56 -10.74 8.40
N ALA A 170 2.31 -12.00 8.76
CA ALA A 170 2.53 -13.15 7.88
C ALA A 170 1.41 -14.18 8.12
N THR A 171 0.20 -13.85 7.67
CA THR A 171 -0.98 -14.66 7.96
C THR A 171 -1.75 -15.02 6.68
N PRO A 172 -2.15 -16.29 6.52
CA PRO A 172 -3.00 -16.70 5.41
C PRO A 172 -4.45 -16.19 5.56
N MET A 173 -4.80 -15.64 6.73
CA MET A 173 -6.15 -15.17 7.03
C MET A 173 -6.10 -13.88 7.86
N TYR A 174 -6.41 -12.76 7.21
CA TYR A 174 -6.59 -11.44 7.79
C TYR A 174 -7.78 -10.77 7.12
N ARG A 175 -8.87 -10.55 7.87
CA ARG A 175 -10.12 -9.98 7.32
C ARG A 175 -10.64 -10.72 6.06
N GLY A 176 -10.48 -12.04 6.03
CA GLY A 176 -10.94 -12.91 4.94
C GLY A 176 -9.97 -13.10 3.78
N LEU A 177 -8.80 -12.45 3.80
CA LEU A 177 -7.77 -12.57 2.75
C LEU A 177 -6.38 -12.82 3.35
N PRO A 178 -5.45 -13.43 2.62
CA PRO A 178 -4.06 -13.51 3.06
C PRO A 178 -3.43 -12.12 3.17
N TRP A 179 -2.58 -11.92 4.18
CA TRP A 179 -1.79 -10.70 4.36
C TRP A 179 -0.35 -11.07 4.70
N PHE A 180 0.55 -10.70 3.80
CA PHE A 180 1.98 -10.96 3.88
C PHE A 180 2.72 -9.65 3.65
N ASP A 181 3.34 -9.11 4.69
CA ASP A 181 4.09 -7.86 4.59
C ASP A 181 5.43 -8.09 3.88
N CYS A 182 5.83 -7.13 3.06
CA CYS A 182 7.19 -7.08 2.52
C CYS A 182 8.11 -6.40 3.52
N LEU A 183 9.36 -6.85 3.60
CA LEU A 183 10.31 -6.35 4.59
C LEU A 183 11.73 -6.27 4.02
N ALA A 184 12.52 -5.39 4.65
CA ALA A 184 13.96 -5.40 4.55
C ALA A 184 14.58 -6.14 5.74
N TYR A 185 15.63 -6.90 5.49
CA TYR A 185 16.39 -7.63 6.52
C TYR A 185 17.89 -7.63 6.18
N ALA A 186 18.72 -7.92 7.18
CA ALA A 186 20.15 -8.11 7.02
C ALA A 186 20.54 -9.53 7.47
N LEU A 187 21.47 -10.18 6.79
CA LEU A 187 22.03 -11.46 7.23
C LEU A 187 23.42 -11.27 7.84
N SER A 188 23.78 -12.10 8.81
CA SER A 188 25.07 -12.00 9.53
C SER A 188 26.30 -12.19 8.65
N GLY A 189 26.15 -12.81 7.47
CA GLY A 189 27.22 -12.98 6.48
C GLY A 189 27.32 -11.87 5.44
N ASP A 190 26.38 -10.92 5.43
CA ASP A 190 26.41 -9.83 4.46
C ASP A 190 27.40 -8.74 4.86
N ALA A 191 27.94 -8.02 3.88
CA ALA A 191 28.75 -6.84 4.14
C ALA A 191 27.91 -5.76 4.87
N GLN A 192 28.56 -4.96 5.70
CA GLN A 192 27.89 -3.92 6.49
C GLN A 192 27.06 -2.99 5.59
N GLY A 193 25.77 -2.82 5.92
CA GLY A 193 24.86 -1.94 5.20
C GLY A 193 24.16 -2.58 4.00
N VAL A 194 24.44 -3.85 3.68
CA VAL A 194 23.67 -4.59 2.67
C VAL A 194 22.28 -4.91 3.24
N MET A 195 21.27 -4.55 2.46
CA MET A 195 19.86 -4.83 2.77
C MET A 195 19.33 -5.82 1.75
N ARG A 196 18.67 -6.86 2.25
CA ARG A 196 17.92 -7.84 1.45
C ARG A 196 16.43 -7.61 1.60
N TYR A 197 15.67 -8.12 0.65
CA TYR A 197 14.24 -7.89 0.55
C TYR A 197 13.48 -9.21 0.40
N GLY A 198 12.23 -9.22 0.83
CA GLY A 198 11.34 -10.34 0.61
C GLY A 198 9.99 -10.16 1.26
N GLU A 199 9.12 -11.14 1.05
CA GLU A 199 7.77 -11.18 1.58
C GLU A 199 7.68 -12.19 2.74
N ALA A 200 7.12 -11.77 3.88
CA ALA A 200 6.95 -12.63 5.04
C ALA A 200 5.86 -13.68 4.79
N ARG A 201 6.21 -14.97 4.82
CA ARG A 201 5.29 -16.08 4.54
C ARG A 201 4.77 -16.79 5.79
N ALA A 202 5.56 -16.82 6.86
CA ALA A 202 5.16 -17.32 8.17
C ALA A 202 6.06 -16.75 9.28
N ILE A 203 5.53 -16.53 10.49
CA ILE A 203 6.34 -16.21 11.68
C ILE A 203 6.30 -17.43 12.60
N VAL A 204 7.47 -17.97 12.93
CA VAL A 204 7.64 -19.16 13.78
C VAL A 204 8.26 -18.70 15.08
N SER A 205 7.51 -18.81 16.18
CA SER A 205 8.03 -18.49 17.53
C SER A 205 8.73 -19.69 18.16
N LYS A 206 8.17 -20.89 18.00
CA LYS A 206 8.72 -22.14 18.55
C LYS A 206 8.82 -23.25 17.53
N ALA A 207 9.83 -24.09 17.68
CA ALA A 207 9.98 -25.38 17.00
C ALA A 207 10.27 -26.48 18.03
N GLY A 208 9.31 -27.38 18.24
CA GLY A 208 9.31 -28.27 19.38
C GLY A 208 9.28 -27.47 20.69
N ASP A 209 10.26 -27.70 21.54
CA ASP A 209 10.44 -26.99 22.81
C ASP A 209 11.38 -25.77 22.71
N ASN A 210 12.01 -25.55 21.56
CA ASN A 210 12.96 -24.47 21.35
C ASN A 210 12.26 -23.18 20.90
N ASP A 211 12.61 -22.06 21.54
CA ASP A 211 12.34 -20.72 21.03
C ASP A 211 13.26 -20.46 19.81
N VAL A 212 12.65 -20.19 18.66
CA VAL A 212 13.39 -19.94 17.40
C VAL A 212 13.22 -18.53 16.88
N ASP A 213 12.04 -17.92 17.09
CA ASP A 213 11.73 -16.53 16.74
C ASP A 213 12.27 -16.10 15.36
N VAL A 214 11.82 -16.80 14.32
CA VAL A 214 12.17 -16.54 12.92
C VAL A 214 10.95 -16.15 12.09
N VAL A 215 11.17 -15.36 11.06
CA VAL A 215 10.24 -15.17 9.95
C VAL A 215 10.74 -15.95 8.73
N VAL A 216 9.86 -16.77 8.16
CA VAL A 216 10.10 -17.42 6.87
C VAL A 216 9.79 -16.42 5.78
N VAL A 217 10.76 -16.09 4.96
CA VAL A 217 10.70 -15.05 3.92
C VAL A 217 10.82 -15.69 2.54
N ALA A 218 9.92 -15.31 1.63
CA ALA A 218 10.09 -15.53 0.20
C ALA A 218 11.05 -14.46 -0.34
N SER A 219 12.23 -14.89 -0.77
CA SER A 219 13.37 -14.01 -1.04
C SER A 219 13.25 -13.31 -2.38
N MET A 220 13.80 -12.10 -2.46
CA MET A 220 13.81 -11.28 -3.65
C MET A 220 15.18 -10.70 -3.93
N ASP A 221 15.49 -10.57 -5.21
CA ASP A 221 16.74 -9.99 -5.70
C ASP A 221 16.48 -8.64 -6.37
N VAL A 222 17.47 -7.74 -6.27
CA VAL A 222 17.48 -6.53 -7.08
C VAL A 222 17.76 -6.93 -8.53
N CYS A 223 16.89 -6.51 -9.44
CA CYS A 223 16.99 -6.86 -10.85
C CYS A 223 17.14 -5.61 -11.72
N GLU A 224 17.57 -5.83 -12.96
CA GLU A 224 17.75 -4.75 -13.91
C GLU A 224 16.45 -3.98 -14.15
N SER A 225 16.56 -2.66 -14.12
CA SER A 225 15.46 -1.77 -14.45
C SER A 225 15.65 -1.15 -15.83
N MET A 226 14.58 -0.62 -16.40
CA MET A 226 14.64 -0.01 -17.73
C MET A 226 15.40 1.32 -17.67
N PRO A 227 16.33 1.58 -18.61
CA PRO A 227 16.96 2.88 -18.75
C PRO A 227 15.91 4.00 -18.88
N GLY A 228 16.07 5.08 -18.12
CA GLY A 228 15.14 6.21 -18.11
C GLY A 228 13.81 5.96 -17.38
N CYS A 229 13.71 4.90 -16.55
CA CYS A 229 12.52 4.67 -15.72
C CYS A 229 12.40 5.77 -14.64
N PRO A 230 11.32 6.59 -14.63
CA PRO A 230 11.18 7.68 -13.67
C PRO A 230 11.15 7.23 -12.21
N LEU A 231 10.67 6.00 -11.94
CA LEU A 231 10.66 5.42 -10.60
C LEU A 231 12.07 5.16 -10.09
N VAL A 232 12.96 4.65 -10.95
CA VAL A 232 14.36 4.40 -10.59
C VAL A 232 15.12 5.70 -10.42
N GLU A 233 14.90 6.66 -11.32
CA GLU A 233 15.46 8.02 -11.19
C GLU A 233 15.02 8.67 -9.88
N GLY A 234 13.81 8.38 -9.41
CA GLY A 234 13.29 8.78 -8.10
C GLY A 234 13.75 7.93 -6.91
N GLY A 235 14.65 6.95 -7.11
CA GLY A 235 15.23 6.13 -6.05
C GLY A 235 14.52 4.81 -5.76
N CYS A 236 13.46 4.45 -6.48
CA CYS A 236 12.83 3.13 -6.34
C CYS A 236 13.76 2.03 -6.87
N LYS A 237 13.81 0.90 -6.15
CA LYS A 237 14.52 -0.31 -6.61
C LYS A 237 13.55 -1.25 -7.29
N ARG A 238 13.96 -1.85 -8.40
CA ARG A 238 13.19 -2.91 -9.06
C ARG A 238 13.62 -4.27 -8.53
N LEU A 239 12.67 -5.08 -8.11
CA LEU A 239 12.88 -6.40 -7.54
C LEU A 239 12.25 -7.50 -8.39
N CYS A 240 12.81 -8.70 -8.31
CA CYS A 240 12.19 -9.94 -8.77
C CYS A 240 12.26 -10.99 -7.67
N TRP A 241 11.43 -12.03 -7.75
CA TRP A 241 11.59 -13.19 -6.88
C TRP A 241 12.94 -13.85 -7.13
N SER A 242 13.60 -14.27 -6.05
CA SER A 242 14.79 -15.11 -6.14
C SER A 242 14.35 -16.53 -6.47
N MET A 243 14.53 -16.93 -7.73
CA MET A 243 14.05 -18.20 -8.29
C MET A 243 15.06 -18.72 -9.30
N GLU A 244 15.52 -19.95 -9.12
CA GLU A 244 16.36 -20.65 -10.08
C GLU A 244 15.54 -21.22 -11.25
N VAL A 245 16.24 -21.60 -12.32
CA VAL A 245 15.61 -22.26 -13.46
C VAL A 245 15.07 -23.62 -13.02
N GLY A 246 13.74 -23.78 -13.12
CA GLY A 246 13.03 -25.00 -12.72
C GLY A 246 12.25 -24.85 -11.40
N ASP A 247 12.53 -23.82 -10.61
CA ASP A 247 11.80 -23.59 -9.35
C ASP A 247 10.33 -23.30 -9.59
N GLU A 248 9.45 -23.90 -8.79
CA GLU A 248 8.04 -23.52 -8.81
C GLU A 248 7.76 -22.25 -8.01
N TRP A 249 8.52 -22.01 -6.93
CA TRP A 249 8.29 -20.95 -5.95
C TRP A 249 9.59 -20.23 -5.60
N PRO A 250 9.51 -18.99 -5.06
CA PRO A 250 10.70 -18.26 -4.59
C PRO A 250 11.48 -19.01 -3.51
N ALA A 251 12.79 -18.82 -3.49
CA ALA A 251 13.67 -19.33 -2.45
C ALA A 251 13.23 -18.84 -1.06
N LEU A 252 13.14 -19.78 -0.12
CA LEU A 252 12.74 -19.49 1.26
C LEU A 252 13.95 -19.35 2.17
N LEU A 253 13.93 -18.33 3.02
CA LEU A 253 14.91 -18.12 4.07
C LEU A 253 14.23 -18.03 5.43
N ALA A 254 14.78 -18.70 6.44
CA ALA A 254 14.43 -18.47 7.83
C ALA A 254 15.30 -17.32 8.37
N VAL A 255 14.71 -16.15 8.54
CA VAL A 255 15.39 -14.95 9.00
C VAL A 255 15.05 -14.73 10.47
N PRO A 256 16.04 -14.59 11.38
CA PRO A 256 15.77 -14.24 12.77
C PRO A 256 14.95 -12.94 12.84
N LEU A 257 13.94 -12.88 13.71
CA LEU A 257 13.13 -11.65 13.87
C LEU A 257 13.98 -10.45 14.28
N SER A 258 15.07 -10.69 15.02
CA SER A 258 16.08 -9.70 15.39
C SER A 258 16.89 -9.16 14.20
N SER A 259 16.80 -9.77 13.03
CA SER A 259 17.47 -9.37 11.78
C SER A 259 16.55 -8.60 10.82
N VAL A 260 15.26 -8.49 11.15
CA VAL A 260 14.30 -7.66 10.41
C VAL A 260 14.61 -6.19 10.65
N LEU A 261 14.74 -5.40 9.58
CA LEU A 261 15.08 -3.98 9.66
C LEU A 261 13.82 -3.13 9.72
N HIS A 262 12.94 -3.25 8.73
CA HIS A 262 11.67 -2.54 8.66
C HIS A 262 10.77 -3.17 7.60
N ILE A 263 9.49 -2.85 7.65
CA ILE A 263 8.51 -3.17 6.61
C ILE A 263 8.78 -2.29 5.40
N GLU A 264 8.60 -2.84 4.20
CA GLU A 264 8.78 -2.17 2.92
C GLU A 264 7.46 -2.10 2.14
N HIS A 265 7.22 -0.99 1.43
CA HIS A 265 6.04 -0.85 0.57
C HIS A 265 6.44 -1.26 -0.84
N MET A 266 6.03 -2.47 -1.19
CA MET A 266 6.31 -3.06 -2.49
C MET A 266 5.04 -3.07 -3.33
N VAL A 267 5.17 -2.66 -4.59
CA VAL A 267 4.07 -2.69 -5.57
C VAL A 267 4.48 -3.51 -6.79
N PRO A 268 3.57 -4.31 -7.38
CA PRO A 268 3.84 -4.95 -8.67
C PRO A 268 4.18 -3.92 -9.75
N ASP A 269 5.06 -4.27 -10.67
CA ASP A 269 5.38 -3.48 -11.85
C ASP A 269 4.18 -3.48 -12.81
N GLN A 270 3.29 -2.49 -12.62
CA GLN A 270 2.04 -2.42 -13.38
C GLN A 270 2.25 -2.12 -14.86
N ASP A 271 3.34 -1.46 -15.22
CA ASP A 271 3.70 -1.20 -16.61
C ASP A 271 4.04 -2.51 -17.32
N GLN A 272 4.85 -3.37 -16.69
CA GLN A 272 5.10 -4.71 -17.22
C GLN A 272 3.82 -5.56 -17.29
N ILE A 273 3.02 -5.60 -16.21
CA ILE A 273 1.76 -6.36 -16.20
C ILE A 273 0.84 -5.90 -17.33
N THR A 274 0.75 -4.58 -17.56
CA THR A 274 -0.06 -4.00 -18.63
C THR A 274 0.45 -4.39 -20.01
N ARG A 275 1.78 -4.40 -20.23
CA ARG A 275 2.36 -4.85 -21.51
C ARG A 275 2.11 -6.33 -21.79
N ASP A 276 2.29 -7.17 -20.77
CA ASP A 276 2.27 -8.63 -20.94
C ASP A 276 0.84 -9.20 -20.91
N HIS A 277 -0.09 -8.55 -20.20
CA HIS A 277 -1.44 -9.07 -19.95
C HIS A 277 -2.59 -8.07 -20.23
N GLY A 278 -2.28 -6.84 -20.62
CA GLY A 278 -3.26 -5.81 -20.96
C GLY A 278 -3.71 -4.95 -19.77
N ILE A 279 -4.35 -3.81 -20.06
CA ILE A 279 -4.71 -2.77 -19.06
C ILE A 279 -5.76 -3.21 -18.04
N SER A 280 -6.54 -4.25 -18.33
CA SER A 280 -7.53 -4.82 -17.41
C SER A 280 -6.95 -5.90 -16.51
N ALA A 281 -5.66 -6.24 -16.65
CA ALA A 281 -5.00 -7.21 -15.80
C ALA A 281 -4.89 -6.68 -14.36
N THR A 282 -5.14 -7.58 -13.42
CA THR A 282 -5.02 -7.34 -11.98
C THR A 282 -4.21 -8.47 -11.38
N PRO A 283 -3.65 -8.31 -10.16
CA PRO A 283 -2.97 -9.41 -9.47
C PRO A 283 -3.80 -10.70 -9.34
N MET A 284 -5.14 -10.60 -9.41
CA MET A 284 -6.05 -11.75 -9.35
C MET A 284 -6.33 -12.40 -10.70
N THR A 285 -6.10 -11.70 -11.81
CA THR A 285 -6.41 -12.19 -13.17
C THR A 285 -5.18 -12.63 -13.95
N VAL A 286 -3.98 -12.26 -13.49
CA VAL A 286 -2.71 -12.75 -14.04
C VAL A 286 -2.48 -14.24 -13.71
N PRO A 287 -1.82 -15.01 -14.60
CA PRO A 287 -1.63 -16.45 -14.38
C PRO A 287 -0.78 -16.75 -13.14
N ASN A 288 -1.24 -17.65 -12.26
CA ASN A 288 -0.46 -18.11 -11.11
C ASN A 288 0.45 -19.29 -11.48
N THR A 289 1.37 -19.09 -12.43
CA THR A 289 2.29 -20.12 -12.94
C THR A 289 3.73 -19.85 -12.52
N PRO A 290 4.60 -20.88 -12.45
CA PRO A 290 6.04 -20.68 -12.21
C PRO A 290 6.70 -19.73 -13.22
N ALA A 291 6.30 -19.81 -14.50
CA ALA A 291 6.81 -18.93 -15.54
C ALA A 291 6.45 -17.45 -15.28
N TYR A 292 5.19 -17.19 -14.88
CA TYR A 292 4.76 -15.84 -14.51
C TYR A 292 5.50 -15.33 -13.27
N ARG A 293 5.63 -16.14 -12.21
CA ARG A 293 6.38 -15.74 -10.99
C ARG A 293 7.82 -15.34 -11.31
N ARG A 294 8.52 -16.10 -12.15
CA ARG A 294 9.88 -15.74 -12.61
C ARG A 294 9.91 -14.44 -13.42
N ALA A 295 8.89 -14.18 -14.23
CA ALA A 295 8.78 -12.95 -15.02
C ALA A 295 8.32 -11.75 -14.19
N GLN A 296 7.70 -11.97 -13.03
CA GLN A 296 7.11 -10.91 -12.21
C GLN A 296 8.19 -9.94 -11.70
N ARG A 297 7.87 -8.64 -11.75
CA ARG A 297 8.70 -7.56 -11.23
C ARG A 297 7.91 -6.69 -10.28
N PHE A 298 8.64 -6.04 -9.40
CA PHE A 298 8.09 -5.19 -8.35
C PHE A 298 8.95 -3.94 -8.20
N PHE A 299 8.36 -2.88 -7.66
CA PHE A 299 9.08 -1.69 -7.22
C PHE A 299 8.97 -1.53 -5.71
N LEU A 300 10.10 -1.31 -5.06
CA LEU A 300 10.15 -0.72 -3.72
C LEU A 300 9.86 0.76 -3.84
N ASN A 301 8.81 1.22 -3.16
CA ASN A 301 8.33 2.59 -3.27
C ASN A 301 9.15 3.53 -2.38
N ALA A 302 10.08 4.26 -2.98
CA ALA A 302 10.89 5.28 -2.28
C ALA A 302 10.08 6.54 -1.89
N PHE A 303 8.90 6.75 -2.47
CA PHE A 303 8.05 7.94 -2.25
C PHE A 303 7.08 7.80 -1.08
N TYR A 304 7.08 6.67 -0.40
CA TYR A 304 6.35 6.48 0.84
C TYR A 304 7.35 6.59 2.01
N PRO A 305 7.73 7.81 2.43
CA PRO A 305 8.58 7.95 3.61
C PRO A 305 7.80 7.40 4.79
N TRP A 306 8.35 6.38 5.44
CA TRP A 306 7.79 5.83 6.67
C TRP A 306 7.64 6.96 7.70
N PRO A 307 6.49 7.06 8.39
CA PRO A 307 6.29 8.06 9.42
C PRO A 307 7.23 7.89 10.62
#